data_AF-A0A356T226-F1
#
_entry.id   AF-A0A356T226-F1
#
_cell.length_a   1.000
_cell.length_b   1.000
_cell.length_c   1.000
_cell.angle_alpha   90.00
_cell.angle_beta   90.00
_cell.angle_gamma   90.00
#
_symmetry.space_group_name_H-M   'P 1'
#
loop_
_entity.id
_entity.type
_entity.pdbx_description
1 polymer ?
#
loop_
_entity_poly.entity_id
_entity_poly.type
_entity_poly.pdbx_seq_one_letter_code
_entity_poly.pdbx_strand_id
1 'polypeptide(L)' 'MNLESWREGLFQLCWRQHGGSGLGATLSEALELSTTDRDWLLERIGRQREREAREIEKAGRRR' A
#
# COMPACT_ATOMS: atom_id res chain seq x y z
N MET A 1 2.57 17.32 1.32
CA MET A 1 2.51 16.30 0.24
C MET A 1 2.57 17.03 -1.09
N ASN A 2 3.38 16.57 -2.05
CA ASN A 2 3.45 17.15 -3.40
C ASN A 2 2.61 16.29 -4.38
N LEU A 3 2.47 16.77 -5.62
CA LEU A 3 1.67 16.09 -6.65
C LEU A 3 2.19 14.67 -6.98
N GLU A 4 3.50 14.46 -6.89
CA GLU A 4 4.12 13.16 -7.13
C GLU A 4 3.77 12.16 -6.03
N SER A 5 3.92 12.55 -4.76
CA SER A 5 3.53 11.73 -3.61
C SER A 5 2.03 11.42 -3.60
N TRP A 6 1.20 12.36 -4.07
CA TRP A 6 -0.24 12.12 -4.26
C TRP A 6 -0.51 11.02 -5.29
N ARG A 7 0.12 11.12 -6.47
CA ARG A 7 -0.03 10.15 -7.57
C ARG A 7 0.45 8.76 -7.15
N GLU A 8 1.59 8.68 -6.47
CA GLU A 8 2.12 7.43 -5.95
C GLU A 8 1.16 6.83 -4.90
N GLY A 9 0.58 7.65 -4.02
CA GLY A 9 -0.44 7.17 -3.08
C GLY A 9 -1.66 6.56 -3.77
N LEU A 10 -2.21 7.24 -4.78
CA LEU A 10 -3.32 6.68 -5.56
C LEU A 10 -2.92 5.37 -6.26
N PHE A 11 -1.72 5.31 -6.82
CA PHE A 11 -1.19 4.08 -7.41
C PHE A 11 -1.16 2.94 -6.39
N GLN A 12 -0.64 3.17 -5.18
CA GLN A 12 -0.55 2.14 -4.14
C GLN A 12 -1.91 1.65 -3.64
N LEU A 13 -2.92 2.54 -3.58
CA LEU A 13 -4.28 2.16 -3.22
C LEU A 13 -4.94 1.29 -4.30
N CYS A 14 -4.65 1.58 -5.57
CA CYS A 14 -5.25 0.87 -6.69
C CYS A 14 -4.50 -0.41 -7.07
N TRP A 15 -3.19 -0.44 -6.84
CA TRP A 15 -2.34 -1.54 -7.24
C TRP A 15 -2.62 -2.79 -6.40
N ARG A 16 -2.80 -3.92 -7.07
CA ARG A 16 -2.97 -5.23 -6.44
C ARG A 16 -1.88 -6.17 -6.95
N GLN A 17 -0.99 -6.61 -6.07
CA GLN A 17 -0.02 -7.64 -6.40
C GLN A 17 -0.64 -9.01 -6.11
N HIS A 18 -0.54 -9.98 -7.02
CA HIS A 18 -0.92 -11.36 -6.73
C HIS A 18 -0.04 -11.88 -5.58
N GLY A 19 -0.62 -11.94 -4.37
CA GLY A 19 0.07 -12.33 -3.14
C GLY A 19 0.61 -11.19 -2.26
N GLY A 20 0.23 -9.92 -2.48
CA GLY A 20 0.75 -8.77 -1.70
C GLY A 20 -0.27 -7.69 -1.30
N SER A 21 0.15 -6.88 -0.32
CA SER A 21 -0.57 -5.92 0.54
C SER A 21 -1.17 -4.64 -0.09
N GLY A 22 -1.54 -4.67 -1.37
CA GLY A 22 -2.31 -3.58 -1.98
C GLY A 22 -3.79 -3.60 -1.56
N LEU A 23 -4.42 -2.43 -1.41
CA LEU A 23 -5.85 -2.35 -1.04
C LEU A 23 -6.75 -2.87 -2.19
N GLY A 24 -6.32 -2.66 -3.44
CA GLY A 24 -7.06 -3.07 -4.63
C GLY A 24 -8.33 -2.25 -4.86
N ALA A 25 -8.36 -1.01 -4.38
CA ALA A 25 -9.44 -0.08 -4.68
C ALA A 25 -9.43 0.28 -6.18
N THR A 26 -10.59 0.58 -6.73
CA THR A 26 -10.66 1.26 -8.02
C THR A 26 -10.18 2.70 -7.88
N LEU A 27 -9.76 3.30 -8.99
CA LEU A 27 -9.39 4.72 -9.00
C LEU A 27 -10.55 5.61 -8.54
N SER A 28 -11.79 5.25 -8.89
CA SER A 28 -12.98 5.98 -8.45
C SER A 28 -13.11 5.95 -6.93
N GLU A 29 -13.03 4.77 -6.32
CA GLU A 29 -13.10 4.62 -4.86
C GLU A 29 -11.96 5.38 -4.16
N ALA A 30 -10.75 5.36 -4.73
CA ALA A 30 -9.61 6.08 -4.15
C ALA A 30 -9.77 7.62 -4.21
N LEU A 31 -10.46 8.14 -5.22
CA LEU A 31 -10.73 9.58 -5.37
C LEU A 31 -11.87 10.08 -4.46
N GLU A 32 -12.78 9.19 -4.06
CA GLU A 32 -13.86 9.48 -3.10
C GLU A 32 -13.37 9.53 -1.64
N LEU A 33 -12.16 9.04 -1.36
CA LEU A 33 -11.59 9.06 -0.02
C LEU A 33 -11.29 10.49 0.45
N SER A 34 -11.59 10.74 1.72
CA SER A 34 -11.02 11.91 2.39
C SER A 34 -9.49 11.82 2.40
N THR A 35 -8.81 12.96 2.44
CA THR A 35 -7.34 12.98 2.52
C THR A 35 -6.83 12.23 3.75
N THR A 36 -7.58 12.30 4.86
CA THR A 36 -7.29 11.62 6.13
C THR A 36 -7.36 10.10 6.00
N ASP A 37 -8.46 9.58 5.43
CA ASP A 37 -8.64 8.12 5.30
C ASP A 37 -7.61 7.52 4.35
N ARG A 38 -7.36 8.23 3.25
CA ARG A 38 -6.32 7.87 2.29
C ARG A 38 -4.94 7.83 2.93
N ASP A 39 -4.55 8.84 3.72
CA ASP A 39 -3.26 8.86 4.42
C ASP A 39 -3.16 7.71 5.44
N TRP A 40 -4.24 7.44 6.16
CA TRP A 40 -4.32 6.30 7.09
C TRP A 40 -4.16 4.95 6.38
N LEU A 41 -4.82 4.76 5.23
CA LEU A 41 -4.72 3.55 4.43
C LEU A 41 -3.32 3.34 3.87
N LEU A 42 -2.67 4.40 3.38
CA LEU A 42 -1.30 4.34 2.89
C LEU A 42 -0.31 3.95 3.98
N GLU A 43 -0.45 4.52 5.18
CA GLU A 43 0.38 4.12 6.32
C GLU A 43 0.15 2.64 6.68
N ARG A 44 -1.11 2.19 6.64
CA ARG A 44 -1.46 0.80 6.95
C ARG A 44 -0.87 -0.18 5.94
N ILE A 45 -0.93 0.12 4.64
CA ILE A 45 -0.31 -0.65 3.56
C ILE A 45 1.20 -0.73 3.79
N GLY A 46 1.86 0.41 4.05
CA GLY A 46 3.31 0.46 4.30
C GLY A 46 3.73 -0.46 5.44
N ARG A 47 3.04 -0.38 6.59
CA ARG A 47 3.29 -1.24 7.76
C ARG A 47 3.07 -2.73 7.45
N GLN A 48 2.11 -3.06 6.58
CA GLN A 48 1.88 -4.45 6.18
C GLN A 48 3.01 -4.96 5.28
N ARG A 49 3.44 -4.18 4.29
CA ARG A 49 4.57 -4.50 3.40
C ARG A 49 5.85 -4.75 4.17
N GLU A 50 6.15 -3.93 5.17
CA GLU A 50 7.31 -4.12 6.03
C GLU A 50 7.26 -5.44 6.79
N ARG A 51 6.10 -5.84 7.30
CA ARG A 51 5.92 -7.13 7.98
C ARG A 51 6.12 -8.29 7.02
N GLU A 52 5.50 -8.24 5.84
CA GLU A 52 5.63 -9.26 4.80
C GLU A 52 7.10 -9.41 4.37
N ALA A 53 7.81 -8.31 4.13
CA ALA A 53 9.23 -8.32 3.79
C ALA A 53 10.09 -8.98 4.87
N ARG A 54 9.84 -8.67 6.16
CA ARG A 54 10.56 -9.31 7.29
C ARG A 54 10.32 -10.81 7.36
N GLU A 55 9.10 -11.27 7.13
CA GLU A 55 8.80 -12.71 7.16
C GLU A 55 9.43 -13.46 5.96
N ILE A 56 9.43 -12.85 4.78
CA ILE A 56 10.14 -13.39 3.60
C ILE A 56 11.65 -13.49 3.88
N GLU A 57 12.26 -12.45 4.46
CA GLU A 57 13.68 -12.44 4.81
C GLU A 57 14.02 -13.56 5.81
N LYS A 58 13.20 -13.71 6.87
CA LYS A 58 13.37 -14.80 7.85
C LYS A 58 13.26 -16.18 7.21
N ALA A 59 12.30 -16.38 6.32
CA ALA A 59 12.11 -17.64 5.62
C ALA A 59 13.31 -17.96 4.69
N GLY A 60 13.84 -16.94 4.00
CA GLY A 60 15.02 -17.07 3.16
C GLY A 60 16.30 -17.44 3.93
N ARG A 61 16.50 -16.87 5.13
CA ARG A 61 17.65 -17.19 6.00
C ARG A 61 17.60 -18.60 6.62
N ARG A 62 16.45 -19.28 6.59
CA ARG A 62 16.27 -20.64 7.10
C ARG A 62 16.56 -21.73 6.05
N ARG A 63 16.82 -21.34 4.80
CA ARG A 63 17.31 -22.21 3.72
C ARG A 63 18.82 -22.08 3.60
#